data_AF-A0AAU7QIR5-F1
#
_entry.id   AF-A0AAU7QIR5-F1
#
_cell.length_a   1.000
_cell.length_b   1.000
_cell.length_c   1.000
_cell.angle_alpha   90.00
_cell.angle_beta   90.00
_cell.angle_gamma   90.00
#
_symmetry.space_group_name_H-M   'P 1'
#
loop_
_entity.id
_entity.type
_entity.pdbx_description
1 polymer ?
#
loop_
_entity_poly.entity_id
_entity_poly.type
_entity_poly.pdbx_seq_one_letter_code
_entity_poly.pdbx_strand_id
1 'polypeptide(L)'
;MTLPTSAEVLLANAERKDYNHRRSLSTNVTKATSQARPADVCAHHIVALRDIEAENSRLLLFVWGIGINDADNGVFLPRYGKGLPGYPDAAHHSPHHAATYHLTVFYQLSRATEVESGRVRLRSIKSQLLSGVLTL
;
A
#
# COMPACT_ATOMS: atom_id res chain seq x y z
N MET A 1 11.68 8.51 2.03
CA MET A 1 10.58 8.88 1.10
C MET A 1 10.88 8.28 -0.27
N THR A 2 9.93 7.58 -0.89
CA THR A 2 10.08 7.13 -2.30
C THR A 2 9.78 8.29 -3.23
N LEU A 3 10.70 8.61 -4.15
CA LEU A 3 10.52 9.69 -5.11
C LEU A 3 9.50 9.29 -6.19
N PRO A 4 8.80 10.26 -6.83
CA PRO A 4 7.99 9.99 -8.01
C PRO A 4 8.81 9.27 -9.08
N THR A 5 8.17 8.35 -9.80
CA THR A 5 8.79 7.61 -10.90
C THR A 5 8.21 8.03 -12.25
N SER A 6 8.87 7.69 -13.36
CA SER A 6 8.38 8.05 -14.69
C SER A 6 7.12 7.26 -15.06
N ALA A 7 6.27 7.84 -15.92
CA ALA A 7 5.09 7.16 -16.43
C ALA A 7 5.41 5.81 -17.11
N GLU A 8 6.55 5.72 -17.80
CA GLU A 8 7.04 4.48 -18.39
C GLU A 8 7.29 3.38 -17.34
N VAL A 9 7.95 3.73 -16.23
CA VAL A 9 8.20 2.78 -15.13
C VAL A 9 6.89 2.39 -14.43
N LEU A 10 5.93 3.30 -14.33
CA LEU A 10 4.60 2.99 -13.80
C LEU A 10 3.88 1.96 -14.68
N LEU A 11 3.81 2.20 -16.00
CA LEU A 11 3.17 1.30 -16.96
C LEU A 11 3.85 -0.06 -16.97
N ALA A 12 5.19 -0.10 -17.06
CA ALA A 12 5.95 -1.34 -17.05
C ALA A 12 5.69 -2.16 -15.78
N ASN A 13 5.57 -1.50 -14.62
CA ASN A 13 5.23 -2.21 -13.38
C ASN A 13 3.77 -2.68 -13.36
N ALA A 14 2.83 -1.94 -13.92
CA ALA A 14 1.43 -2.36 -13.98
C ALA A 14 1.22 -3.59 -14.90
N GLU A 15 2.00 -3.69 -15.98
CA GLU A 15 1.84 -4.73 -17.01
C GLU A 15 2.61 -6.02 -16.73
N ARG A 16 3.67 -5.99 -15.91
CA ARG A 16 4.52 -7.17 -15.66
C ARG A 16 3.80 -8.26 -14.85
N LYS A 17 3.50 -9.38 -15.51
CA LYS A 17 2.80 -10.52 -14.91
C LYS A 17 3.71 -11.46 -14.12
N ASP A 18 4.99 -11.52 -14.46
CA ASP A 18 6.06 -12.35 -13.87
C ASP A 18 6.75 -11.69 -12.66
N TYR A 19 6.38 -10.46 -12.34
CA TYR A 19 7.02 -9.67 -11.30
C TYR A 19 6.44 -9.93 -9.91
N ASN A 20 7.30 -10.24 -8.94
CA ASN A 20 6.88 -10.44 -7.55
C ASN A 20 6.70 -9.10 -6.82
N HIS A 21 5.58 -8.43 -7.10
CA HIS A 21 5.23 -7.13 -6.53
C HIS A 21 5.34 -7.08 -5.00
N ARG A 22 4.92 -8.14 -4.31
CA ARG A 22 5.01 -8.22 -2.85
C ARG A 22 6.47 -8.17 -2.36
N ARG A 23 7.38 -8.89 -3.03
CA ARG A 23 8.82 -8.87 -2.69
C ARG A 23 9.41 -7.48 -2.93
N SER A 24 9.10 -6.87 -4.06
CA SER A 24 9.60 -5.52 -4.39
C SER A 24 9.06 -4.46 -3.43
N LEU A 25 7.76 -4.50 -3.12
CA LEU A 25 7.16 -3.65 -2.12
C LEU A 25 7.85 -3.84 -0.75
N SER A 26 8.05 -5.07 -0.31
CA SER A 26 8.76 -5.38 0.94
C SER A 26 10.14 -4.74 0.97
N THR A 27 10.94 -4.88 -0.10
CA THR A 27 12.28 -4.29 -0.19
C THR A 27 12.22 -2.76 -0.16
N ASN A 28 11.25 -2.15 -0.84
CA ASN A 28 11.10 -0.70 -0.87
C ASN A 28 10.66 -0.15 0.49
N VAL A 29 9.74 -0.81 1.18
CA VAL A 29 9.34 -0.46 2.55
C VAL A 29 10.53 -0.53 3.50
N THR A 30 11.30 -1.62 3.51
CA THR A 30 12.48 -1.74 4.39
C THR A 30 13.54 -0.69 4.11
N LYS A 31 13.79 -0.36 2.83
CA LYS A 31 14.74 0.69 2.44
C LYS A 31 14.26 2.07 2.89
N ALA A 32 12.97 2.36 2.76
CA ALA A 32 12.41 3.67 3.09
C ALA A 32 12.33 3.94 4.59
N THR A 33 12.19 2.89 5.42
CA THR A 33 12.12 3.00 6.89
C THR A 33 13.45 2.76 7.59
N SER A 34 14.45 2.25 6.88
CA SER A 34 15.70 1.72 7.46
C SER A 34 15.46 0.65 8.53
N GLN A 35 14.30 -0.02 8.50
CA GLN A 35 13.93 -1.09 9.42
C GLN A 35 13.92 -2.41 8.68
N ALA A 36 14.48 -3.45 9.30
CA ALA A 36 14.34 -4.81 8.81
C ALA A 36 12.86 -5.21 8.79
N ARG A 37 12.49 -6.08 7.84
CA ARG A 37 11.15 -6.69 7.83
C ARG A 37 10.98 -7.50 9.12
N PRO A 38 9.95 -7.24 9.95
CA PRO A 38 9.67 -8.05 11.13
C PRO A 38 9.44 -9.53 10.81
N ALA A 39 9.60 -10.40 11.80
CA ALA A 39 9.18 -11.81 11.68
C ALA A 39 7.65 -11.90 11.50
N ASP A 40 7.18 -12.93 10.81
CA ASP A 40 5.76 -13.26 10.67
C ASP A 40 4.84 -12.15 10.13
N VAL A 41 5.38 -11.26 9.31
CA VAL A 41 4.59 -10.26 8.57
C VAL A 41 4.62 -10.48 7.06
N CYS A 42 3.63 -9.94 6.37
CA CYS A 42 3.59 -9.85 4.91
C CYS A 42 3.49 -8.38 4.48
N ALA A 43 4.20 -8.02 3.40
CA ALA A 43 3.98 -6.73 2.75
C ALA A 43 2.60 -6.74 2.09
N HIS A 44 1.83 -5.70 2.35
CA HIS A 44 0.49 -5.48 1.85
C HIS A 44 0.44 -4.17 1.07
N HIS A 45 -0.11 -4.22 -0.14
CA HIS A 45 -0.38 -3.04 -0.94
C HIS A 45 -1.67 -2.38 -0.44
N ILE A 46 -1.63 -1.10 -0.08
CA ILE A 46 -2.82 -0.34 0.31
C ILE A 46 -3.77 -0.21 -0.88
N VAL A 47 -3.25 0.27 -2.01
CA VAL A 47 -3.94 0.20 -3.30
C VAL A 47 -3.56 -1.12 -3.96
N ALA A 48 -4.51 -2.03 -4.07
CA ALA A 48 -4.29 -3.34 -4.66
C ALA A 48 -3.92 -3.25 -6.14
N LEU A 49 -2.99 -4.10 -6.58
CA LEU A 49 -2.52 -4.12 -7.97
C LEU A 49 -3.58 -4.66 -8.94
N ARG A 50 -4.22 -5.78 -8.60
CA ARG A 50 -5.02 -6.60 -9.53
C ARG A 50 -6.51 -6.60 -9.25
N ASP A 51 -6.93 -5.98 -8.15
CA ASP A 51 -8.35 -5.89 -7.83
C ASP A 51 -9.02 -4.84 -8.73
N ILE A 52 -10.19 -5.18 -9.28
CA ILE A 52 -10.93 -4.27 -10.15
C ILE A 52 -11.44 -3.05 -9.35
N GLU A 53 -11.80 -3.23 -8.08
CA GLU A 53 -12.32 -2.16 -7.23
C GLU A 53 -11.26 -1.12 -6.84
N ALA A 54 -9.98 -1.48 -6.96
CA ALA A 54 -8.85 -0.57 -6.74
C ALA A 54 -8.45 0.25 -7.99
N GLU A 55 -9.15 0.12 -9.12
CA GLU A 55 -8.81 0.80 -10.37
C GLU A 55 -8.73 2.33 -10.22
N ASN A 56 -9.76 2.96 -9.66
CA ASN A 56 -9.77 4.41 -9.47
C ASN A 56 -8.65 4.88 -8.53
N SER A 57 -8.31 4.10 -7.50
CA SER A 57 -7.16 4.40 -6.65
C SER A 57 -5.84 4.27 -7.39
N ARG A 58 -5.68 3.29 -8.28
CA ARG A 58 -4.48 3.18 -9.14
C ARG A 58 -4.35 4.36 -10.09
N LEU A 59 -5.45 4.85 -10.66
CA LEU A 59 -5.44 6.05 -11.52
C LEU A 59 -4.92 7.28 -10.75
N LEU A 60 -5.36 7.48 -9.50
CA LEU A 60 -4.84 8.55 -8.65
C LEU A 60 -3.33 8.40 -8.41
N LEU A 61 -2.86 7.20 -8.07
CA LEU A 61 -1.42 6.95 -7.92
C LEU A 61 -0.65 7.26 -9.21
N PHE A 62 -1.18 6.88 -10.36
CA PHE A 62 -0.56 7.13 -11.66
C PHE A 62 -0.44 8.63 -11.96
N VAL A 63 -1.52 9.39 -11.78
CA VAL A 63 -1.52 10.85 -11.95
C VAL A 63 -0.49 11.53 -11.06
N TRP A 64 -0.27 10.99 -9.85
CA TRP A 64 0.73 11.51 -8.92
C TRP A 64 2.15 10.97 -9.11
N GLY A 65 2.40 10.12 -10.10
CA GLY A 65 3.73 9.53 -10.27
C GLY A 65 4.13 8.55 -9.17
N ILE A 66 3.16 8.01 -8.40
CA ILE A 66 3.40 7.10 -7.28
C ILE A 66 3.39 5.65 -7.80
N GLY A 67 4.51 4.95 -7.62
CA GLY A 67 4.64 3.56 -8.02
C GLY A 67 3.74 2.64 -7.20
N ILE A 68 3.18 1.60 -7.85
CA ILE A 68 2.43 0.56 -7.12
C ILE A 68 3.28 -0.10 -6.03
N ASN A 69 4.60 -0.19 -6.23
CA ASN A 69 5.55 -0.75 -5.27
C ASN A 69 6.25 0.31 -4.40
N ASP A 70 5.82 1.58 -4.44
CA ASP A 70 6.37 2.62 -3.58
C ASP A 70 6.11 2.28 -2.10
N ALA A 71 7.04 2.65 -1.23
CA ALA A 71 6.96 2.35 0.20
C ALA A 71 5.73 2.99 0.88
N ASP A 72 5.26 4.13 0.37
CA ASP A 72 4.05 4.77 0.87
C ASP A 72 2.80 3.91 0.63
N ASN A 73 2.74 3.19 -0.50
CA ASN A 73 1.65 2.25 -0.83
C ASN A 73 1.79 0.88 -0.11
N GLY A 74 2.80 0.71 0.75
CA GLY A 74 3.09 -0.57 1.39
C GLY A 74 3.08 -0.53 2.90
N VAL A 75 2.49 -1.54 3.53
CA VAL A 75 2.52 -1.76 4.97
C VAL A 75 2.87 -3.22 5.29
N PHE A 76 3.56 -3.46 6.40
CA PHE A 76 3.72 -4.82 6.92
C PHE A 76 2.56 -5.14 7.85
N LEU A 77 1.83 -6.21 7.55
CA LEU A 77 0.72 -6.70 8.37
C LEU A 77 1.02 -8.12 8.89
N PRO A 78 0.49 -8.50 10.07
CA PRO A 78 0.62 -9.85 10.61
C PRO A 78 0.21 -10.89 9.58
N ARG A 79 1.07 -11.87 9.34
CA ARG A 79 0.77 -13.02 8.48
C ARG A 79 -0.27 -13.94 9.11
N TYR A 80 -0.32 -13.96 10.45
CA TYR A 80 -1.20 -14.82 11.23
C TYR A 80 -1.88 -13.97 12.32
N GLY A 81 -3.19 -14.16 12.49
CA GLY A 81 -3.96 -13.47 13.54
C GLY A 81 -3.96 -11.94 13.41
N LYS A 82 -4.11 -11.24 14.53
CA LYS A 82 -4.03 -9.77 14.59
C LYS A 82 -2.87 -9.35 15.48
N GLY A 83 -2.39 -8.14 15.23
CA GLY A 83 -1.41 -7.48 16.09
C GLY A 83 0.05 -7.66 15.71
N LEU A 84 0.82 -6.61 15.93
CA LEU A 84 2.29 -6.56 15.85
C LEU A 84 2.83 -5.94 17.16
N PRO A 85 4.12 -6.14 17.48
CA PRO A 85 4.77 -5.35 18.53
C PRO A 85 4.56 -3.84 18.29
N GLY A 86 4.00 -3.14 19.29
CA GLY A 86 3.64 -1.72 19.20
C GLY A 86 2.31 -1.40 18.51
N TYR A 87 1.66 -2.39 17.89
CA TYR A 87 0.39 -2.26 17.17
C TYR A 87 -0.51 -3.48 17.43
N PRO A 88 -1.04 -3.65 18.65
CA PRO A 88 -1.77 -4.86 19.06
C PRO A 88 -3.03 -5.12 18.23
N ASP A 89 -3.61 -4.08 17.65
CA ASP A 89 -4.85 -4.16 16.86
C ASP A 89 -4.61 -4.19 15.34
N ALA A 90 -3.35 -4.30 14.90
CA ALA A 90 -3.02 -4.30 13.47
C ALA A 90 -3.84 -5.32 12.69
N ALA A 91 -4.41 -4.87 11.56
CA ALA A 91 -5.24 -5.69 10.69
C ALA A 91 -4.47 -6.92 10.18
N HIS A 92 -5.10 -8.09 10.21
CA HIS A 92 -4.54 -9.32 9.63
C HIS A 92 -4.26 -9.15 8.13
N HIS A 93 -3.15 -9.67 7.64
CA HIS A 93 -2.89 -9.71 6.21
C HIS A 93 -3.84 -10.66 5.48
N SER A 94 -4.70 -10.13 4.62
CA SER A 94 -5.55 -10.89 3.70
C SER A 94 -5.20 -10.54 2.25
N PRO A 95 -5.12 -11.53 1.33
CA PRO A 95 -5.07 -11.24 -0.10
C PRO A 95 -6.44 -10.87 -0.68
N HIS A 96 -7.53 -11.14 0.06
CA HIS A 96 -8.89 -10.80 -0.31
C HIS A 96 -9.30 -9.54 0.45
N HIS A 97 -9.67 -8.51 -0.32
CA HIS A 97 -10.16 -7.24 0.18
C HIS A 97 -11.69 -7.20 0.09
N ALA A 98 -12.35 -6.63 1.09
CA ALA A 98 -13.76 -6.30 1.00
C ALA A 98 -13.97 -5.07 0.11
N ALA A 99 -15.10 -4.98 -0.59
CA ALA A 99 -15.43 -3.80 -1.39
C ALA A 99 -15.43 -2.49 -0.59
N THR A 100 -15.83 -2.57 0.69
CA THR A 100 -15.81 -1.44 1.62
C THR A 100 -14.38 -0.95 1.90
N TYR A 101 -13.38 -1.83 1.88
CA TYR A 101 -11.98 -1.44 2.02
C TYR A 101 -11.54 -0.59 0.83
N HIS A 102 -11.76 -1.08 -0.40
CA HIS A 102 -11.39 -0.34 -1.62
C HIS A 102 -12.09 1.01 -1.72
N LEU A 103 -13.40 1.06 -1.41
CA LEU A 103 -14.15 2.30 -1.37
C LEU A 103 -13.58 3.29 -0.34
N THR A 104 -13.20 2.80 0.84
CA THR A 104 -12.62 3.64 1.90
C THR A 104 -11.25 4.18 1.48
N VAL A 105 -10.40 3.34 0.88
CA VAL A 105 -9.09 3.76 0.35
C VAL A 105 -9.28 4.81 -0.73
N PHE A 106 -10.17 4.58 -1.70
CA PHE A 106 -10.46 5.54 -2.76
C PHE A 106 -10.98 6.87 -2.21
N TYR A 107 -11.95 6.85 -1.30
CA TYR A 107 -12.50 8.05 -0.68
C TYR A 107 -11.43 8.87 0.06
N GLN A 108 -10.50 8.22 0.75
CA GLN A 108 -9.41 8.93 1.44
C GLN A 108 -8.39 9.51 0.46
N LEU A 109 -8.06 8.79 -0.61
CA LEU A 109 -7.14 9.28 -1.65
C LEU A 109 -7.76 10.41 -2.47
N SER A 110 -9.05 10.37 -2.81
CA SER A 110 -9.71 11.41 -3.62
C SER A 110 -9.76 12.80 -2.97
N ARG A 111 -9.37 12.90 -1.68
CA ARG A 111 -9.22 14.16 -0.95
C ARG A 111 -7.84 14.82 -1.12
N ALA A 112 -6.94 14.17 -1.84
CA ALA A 112 -5.64 14.71 -2.22
C ALA A 112 -5.71 15.32 -3.62
N THR A 113 -5.05 16.45 -3.83
CA THR A 113 -5.02 17.17 -5.12
C THR A 113 -3.65 17.16 -5.79
N GLU A 114 -2.62 16.74 -5.06
CA GLU A 114 -1.22 16.75 -5.50
C GLU A 114 -0.43 15.59 -4.90
N VAL A 115 0.76 15.33 -5.47
CA VAL A 115 1.59 14.16 -5.16
C VAL A 115 1.85 13.99 -3.67
N GLU A 116 2.30 15.06 -2.98
CA GLU A 116 2.65 14.95 -1.57
C GLU A 116 1.43 14.69 -0.70
N SER A 117 0.31 15.36 -0.98
CA SER A 117 -0.95 15.10 -0.29
C SER A 117 -1.43 13.66 -0.49
N GLY A 118 -1.23 13.07 -1.67
CA GLY A 118 -1.51 11.66 -1.95
C GLY A 118 -0.66 10.71 -1.11
N ARG A 119 0.65 10.97 -1.02
CA ARG A 119 1.57 10.21 -0.15
C ARG A 119 1.21 10.35 1.32
N VAL A 120 0.83 11.54 1.79
CA VAL A 120 0.32 11.77 3.15
C VAL A 120 -0.92 10.91 3.43
N ARG A 121 -1.85 10.79 2.47
CA ARG A 121 -3.04 9.94 2.64
C ARG A 121 -2.70 8.47 2.69
N LEU A 122 -1.80 7.97 1.84
CA LEU A 122 -1.31 6.59 1.95
C LEU A 122 -0.68 6.30 3.32
N ARG A 123 0.14 7.22 3.85
CA ARG A 123 0.70 7.10 5.20
C ARG A 123 -0.36 7.13 6.29
N SER A 124 -1.43 7.91 6.13
CA SER A 124 -2.56 7.91 7.07
C SER A 124 -3.32 6.58 7.05
N ILE A 125 -3.59 6.03 5.87
CA ILE A 125 -4.25 4.73 5.70
C ILE A 125 -3.38 3.61 6.32
N LYS A 126 -2.06 3.67 6.12
CA LYS A 126 -1.11 2.77 6.78
C LYS A 126 -1.26 2.80 8.30
N SER A 127 -1.35 3.98 8.92
CA SER A 127 -1.57 4.10 10.36
C SER A 127 -2.92 3.55 10.79
N GLN A 128 -3.98 3.69 9.99
CA GLN A 128 -5.30 3.12 10.28
C GLN A 128 -5.29 1.59 10.23
N LEU A 129 -4.57 0.99 9.27
CA LEU A 129 -4.37 -0.47 9.20
C LEU A 129 -3.59 -1.00 10.40
N LEU A 130 -2.53 -0.30 10.80
CA LEU A 130 -1.71 -0.67 11.96
C LEU A 130 -2.45 -0.49 13.30
N SER A 131 -3.36 0.48 13.40
CA SER A 131 -4.20 0.67 14.59
C SER A 131 -5.50 -0.13 14.60
N GLY A 132 -5.77 -0.92 13.54
CA GLY A 132 -6.99 -1.72 13.44
C GLY A 132 -8.27 -0.94 13.12
N VAL A 133 -8.19 0.38 12.93
CA VAL A 133 -9.32 1.23 12.54
C VAL A 133 -9.83 0.87 11.15
N LEU A 134 -8.91 0.53 10.24
CA LEU A 134 -9.24 0.00 8.92
C LEU A 134 -8.85 -1.47 8.85
N THR A 135 -9.73 -2.30 8.32
CA THR A 135 -9.50 -3.72 8.04
C THR A 135 -9.62 -4.00 6.55
N LEU A 136 -8.99 -5.08 6.10
CA LEU A 136 -8.98 -5.51 4.70
C LEU A 136 -10.30 -6.14 4.28
#